data_AF-A0AA35SPB5-F1
#
_entry.id   AF-A0AA35SPB5-F1
#
_cell.length_a   1.000
_cell.length_b   1.000
_cell.length_c   1.000
_cell.angle_alpha   90.00
_cell.angle_beta   90.00
_cell.angle_gamma   90.00
#
_symmetry.space_group_name_H-M   'P 1'
#
loop_
_entity.id
_entity.type
_entity.pdbx_description
1 polymer ?
#
loop_
_entity_poly.entity_id
_entity_poly.type
_entity_poly.pdbx_seq_one_letter_code
_entity_poly.pdbx_strand_id
1 'polypeptide(L)'
;MTSDRLWLTSSDEGCHALQFQTLIGPFLSLSGLLLEWAGPTDKLHPRHTPNEALSALTETITQKLNICRNEMFKVLHSVLRCTETRSKALDFFQATLSLNSRRANLHVDRHVVSSDGFMLNLSVVMQKLCDKIKPSMVDPHYLYRPNSRLELTSSETRICCSSKWFTDTQSQLETRGVLSGQVKFPTECFLMTVHCVHLTWTTAIRHLRELRRELYQIRRNLRLGNVPSQVSQQLKGRESVLQKMVTNMEGLILEDTETLGLTMTFLCQLARWLCLQLAGPDEESPSLPLPESVPVEFAVVPEFFLEVIADFLIFAAQQEFVV
;
A
#
# COMPACT_ATOMS: atom_id res chain seq x y z
N MET A 1 17.80 22.46 11.78
CA MET A 1 18.35 21.95 10.50
C MET A 1 18.88 20.52 10.59
N THR A 2 19.45 20.05 11.71
CA THR A 2 19.92 18.64 11.85
C THR A 2 18.83 17.64 12.24
N SER A 3 17.73 18.07 12.89
CA SER A 3 16.66 17.17 13.34
C SER A 3 15.69 16.74 12.24
N ASP A 4 15.56 17.49 11.15
CA ASP A 4 14.65 17.13 10.05
C ASP A 4 15.24 16.05 9.15
N ARG A 5 16.57 15.97 9.03
CA ARG A 5 17.27 14.88 8.32
C ARG A 5 17.05 13.49 8.93
N LEU A 6 16.62 13.42 10.19
CA LEU A 6 16.26 12.14 10.82
C LEU A 6 14.93 11.60 10.31
N TRP A 7 14.01 12.48 9.92
CA TRP A 7 12.67 12.12 9.49
C TRP A 7 12.55 12.10 7.97
N LEU A 8 13.13 13.09 7.31
CA LEU A 8 12.98 13.31 5.88
C LEU A 8 14.34 13.44 5.22
N THR A 9 14.44 12.94 4.01
CA THR A 9 15.57 13.21 3.12
C THR A 9 15.35 14.55 2.40
N SER A 10 16.38 15.06 1.73
CA SER A 10 16.14 16.16 0.80
C SER A 10 15.21 15.69 -0.33
N SER A 11 14.41 16.61 -0.88
CA SER A 11 13.39 16.30 -1.89
C SER A 11 13.95 15.56 -3.12
N ASP A 12 15.24 15.74 -3.40
CA ASP A 12 15.90 15.26 -4.61
C ASP A 12 16.49 13.84 -4.47
N GLU A 13 16.56 13.30 -3.25
CA GLU A 13 17.24 12.02 -2.96
C GLU A 13 16.35 10.78 -3.20
N GLY A 14 15.03 10.97 -3.42
CA GLY A 14 14.10 9.93 -3.87
C GLY A 14 13.77 8.81 -2.87
N CYS A 15 13.05 7.78 -3.32
CA CYS A 15 12.53 6.70 -2.46
C CYS A 15 13.62 5.90 -1.73
N HIS A 16 14.76 5.66 -2.36
CA HIS A 16 15.85 4.87 -1.76
C HIS A 16 16.51 5.60 -0.59
N ALA A 17 16.69 6.91 -0.70
CA ALA A 17 17.20 7.68 0.42
C ALA A 17 16.20 7.66 1.58
N LEU A 18 14.90 7.82 1.31
CA LEU A 18 13.87 7.69 2.34
C LEU A 18 13.95 6.33 3.04
N GLN A 19 14.14 5.27 2.26
CA GLN A 19 14.20 3.90 2.72
C GLN A 19 15.46 3.58 3.55
N PHE A 20 16.62 4.15 3.23
CA PHE A 20 17.90 3.75 3.85
C PHE A 20 18.62 4.83 4.67
N GLN A 21 18.24 6.10 4.52
CA GLN A 21 18.94 7.24 5.13
C GLN A 21 18.10 7.97 6.19
N THR A 22 16.82 7.63 6.34
CA THR A 22 15.98 8.12 7.44
C THR A 22 16.11 7.23 8.67
N LEU A 23 15.66 7.71 9.83
CA LEU A 23 15.69 6.95 11.08
C LEU A 23 14.78 5.72 11.03
N ILE A 24 13.61 5.83 10.38
CA ILE A 24 12.56 4.80 10.41
C ILE A 24 12.62 3.89 9.18
N GLY A 25 13.07 4.42 8.05
CA GLY A 25 13.12 3.70 6.77
C GLY A 25 13.81 2.33 6.84
N PRO A 26 15.02 2.21 7.42
CA PRO A 26 15.75 0.95 7.46
C PRO A 26 15.01 -0.15 8.22
N PHE A 27 14.29 0.19 9.28
CA PHE A 27 13.52 -0.79 10.05
C PHE A 27 12.26 -1.25 9.31
N LEU A 28 11.61 -0.34 8.59
CA LEU A 28 10.50 -0.70 7.69
C LEU A 28 10.99 -1.50 6.48
N SER A 29 12.28 -1.45 6.15
CA SER A 29 12.89 -2.21 5.04
C SER A 29 13.24 -3.65 5.38
N LEU A 30 13.08 -4.05 6.65
CA LEU A 30 13.34 -5.43 7.07
C LEU A 30 12.35 -6.37 6.38
N SER A 31 12.80 -7.03 5.32
CA SER A 31 12.05 -8.05 4.61
C SER A 31 12.85 -9.34 4.60
N GLY A 32 12.19 -10.46 4.91
CA GLY A 32 12.82 -11.78 4.88
C GLY A 32 13.13 -12.28 3.47
N LEU A 33 12.71 -11.52 2.45
CA LEU A 33 12.87 -11.87 1.05
C LEU A 33 14.14 -11.20 0.52
N LEU A 34 15.26 -11.87 0.80
CA LEU A 34 16.64 -11.44 0.51
C LEU A 34 16.98 -11.17 -0.98
N LEU A 35 16.03 -11.30 -1.91
CA LEU A 35 16.26 -11.07 -3.34
C LEU A 35 15.89 -9.66 -3.82
N GLU A 36 15.37 -8.78 -2.97
CA GLU A 36 15.12 -7.39 -3.37
C GLU A 36 16.44 -6.61 -3.63
N TRP A 37 17.56 -7.05 -3.03
CA TRP A 37 18.84 -6.32 -3.05
C TRP A 37 20.09 -7.19 -3.19
N ALA A 38 20.02 -8.49 -2.85
CA ALA A 38 21.15 -9.37 -3.09
C ALA A 38 21.14 -9.79 -4.57
N GLY A 39 22.31 -9.75 -5.20
CA GLY A 39 22.56 -10.49 -6.44
C GLY A 39 22.28 -12.00 -6.27
N PRO A 40 22.76 -12.88 -7.15
CA PRO A 40 22.43 -14.30 -7.12
C PRO A 40 23.04 -14.99 -5.88
N THR A 41 22.43 -14.83 -4.71
CA THR A 41 22.76 -15.60 -3.51
C THR A 41 22.06 -16.94 -3.63
N ASP A 42 22.63 -17.79 -4.49
CA ASP A 42 22.27 -19.20 -4.70
C ASP A 42 22.38 -20.05 -3.40
N LYS A 43 22.83 -19.44 -2.28
CA LYS A 43 23.05 -20.11 -0.99
C LYS A 43 21.81 -20.21 -0.09
N LEU A 44 20.79 -19.36 -0.29
CA LEU A 44 19.60 -19.32 0.59
C LEU A 44 18.39 -20.07 0.03
N HIS A 45 18.40 -20.34 -1.28
CA HIS A 45 17.41 -21.18 -1.95
C HIS A 45 18.17 -22.27 -2.72
N PRO A 46 18.56 -23.37 -2.06
CA PRO A 46 19.10 -24.52 -2.75
C PRO A 46 18.14 -24.91 -3.88
N ARG A 47 18.68 -25.23 -5.08
CA ARG A 47 17.89 -25.55 -6.29
C ARG A 47 16.89 -26.73 -6.10
N HIS A 48 16.96 -27.41 -4.94
CA HIS A 48 16.15 -28.55 -4.54
C HIS A 48 15.85 -28.54 -3.03
N THR A 49 15.38 -27.43 -2.44
CA THR A 49 14.71 -27.50 -1.13
C THR A 49 13.34 -28.16 -1.32
N PRO A 50 13.01 -29.24 -0.58
CA PRO A 50 11.65 -29.77 -0.56
C PRO A 50 10.64 -28.67 -0.23
N ASN A 51 9.49 -28.66 -0.90
CA ASN A 51 8.45 -27.64 -0.70
C ASN A 51 8.07 -27.46 0.78
N GLU A 52 8.08 -28.55 1.56
CA GLU A 52 7.81 -28.54 3.00
C GLU A 52 8.85 -27.76 3.82
N ALA A 53 10.14 -27.90 3.50
CA ALA A 53 11.21 -27.17 4.17
C ALA A 53 11.19 -25.67 3.84
N LEU A 54 10.78 -25.33 2.61
CA LEU A 54 10.62 -23.94 2.18
C LEU A 54 9.40 -23.29 2.85
N SER A 55 8.30 -24.02 2.98
CA SER A 55 7.10 -23.56 3.69
C SER A 55 7.39 -23.29 5.18
N ALA A 56 8.06 -24.22 5.88
CA ALA A 56 8.43 -24.04 7.28
C ALA A 56 9.40 -22.85 7.50
N LEU A 57 10.33 -22.62 6.56
CA LEU A 57 11.20 -21.46 6.58
C LEU A 57 10.42 -20.16 6.37
N THR A 58 9.49 -20.15 5.42
CA THR A 58 8.66 -18.96 5.11
C THR A 58 7.76 -18.63 6.29
N GLU A 59 7.14 -19.61 6.93
CA GLU A 59 6.39 -19.44 8.17
C GLU A 59 7.26 -18.80 9.27
N THR A 60 8.46 -19.33 9.49
CA THR A 60 9.40 -18.78 10.50
C THR A 60 9.78 -17.32 10.19
N ILE A 61 10.02 -17.01 8.92
CA ILE A 61 10.34 -15.66 8.45
C ILE A 61 9.16 -14.73 8.71
N THR A 62 7.96 -15.13 8.32
CA THR A 62 6.72 -14.37 8.49
C THR A 62 6.44 -14.06 9.96
N GLN A 63 6.58 -15.06 10.84
CA GLN A 63 6.45 -14.86 12.28
C GLN A 63 7.43 -13.81 12.82
N LYS A 64 8.71 -13.87 12.41
CA LYS A 64 9.71 -12.88 12.80
C LYS A 64 9.42 -11.49 12.24
N LEU A 65 8.95 -11.40 10.99
CA LEU A 65 8.53 -10.13 10.38
C LEU A 65 7.37 -9.50 11.15
N ASN A 66 6.38 -10.30 11.57
CA ASN A 66 5.25 -9.80 12.36
C ASN A 66 5.69 -9.29 13.74
N ILE A 67 6.67 -9.92 14.38
CA ILE A 67 7.31 -9.37 15.59
C ILE A 67 7.95 -8.01 15.30
N CYS A 68 8.74 -7.89 14.24
CA CYS A 68 9.37 -6.61 13.85
C CYS A 68 8.32 -5.52 13.57
N ARG A 69 7.25 -5.84 12.83
CA ARG A 69 6.15 -4.92 12.54
C ARG A 69 5.44 -4.46 13.81
N ASN A 70 5.24 -5.36 14.78
CA ASN A 70 4.63 -5.02 16.07
C ASN A 70 5.52 -4.06 16.89
N GLU A 71 6.84 -4.27 16.91
CA GLU A 71 7.76 -3.33 17.56
C GLU A 71 7.79 -1.98 16.82
N MET A 72 7.78 -1.98 15.49
CA MET A 72 7.70 -0.75 14.70
C MET A 72 6.41 0.03 14.95
N PHE A 73 5.29 -0.67 15.07
CA PHE A 73 4.04 -0.07 15.49
C PHE A 73 4.16 0.59 16.87
N LYS A 74 4.74 -0.09 17.88
CA LYS A 74 4.92 0.49 19.22
C LYS A 74 5.77 1.77 19.18
N VAL A 75 6.88 1.75 18.43
CA VAL A 75 7.77 2.90 18.26
C VAL A 75 7.03 4.06 17.60
N LEU A 76 6.43 3.85 16.42
CA LEU A 76 5.71 4.88 15.68
C LEU A 76 4.50 5.41 16.45
N HIS A 77 3.78 4.54 17.16
CA HIS A 77 2.68 4.95 18.03
C HIS A 77 3.17 5.87 19.17
N SER A 78 4.31 5.55 19.80
CA SER A 78 4.91 6.40 20.83
C SER A 78 5.29 7.79 20.30
N VAL A 79 5.90 7.84 19.12
CA VAL A 79 6.22 9.08 18.40
C VAL A 79 4.94 9.89 18.12
N LEU A 80 3.91 9.25 17.56
CA LEU A 80 2.65 9.92 17.22
C LEU A 80 1.87 10.40 18.45
N ARG A 81 2.11 9.84 19.64
CA ARG A 81 1.53 10.34 20.89
C ARG A 81 2.19 11.63 21.38
N CYS A 82 3.44 11.88 21.03
CA CYS A 82 4.16 13.10 21.40
C CYS A 82 3.79 14.25 20.43
N THR A 83 3.29 15.37 20.95
CA THR A 83 2.86 16.53 20.15
C THR A 83 3.98 17.15 19.31
N GLU A 84 5.21 17.13 19.83
CA GLU A 84 6.39 17.72 19.16
C GLU A 84 6.88 16.89 17.96
N THR A 85 6.66 15.58 17.99
CA THR A 85 7.14 14.65 16.95
C THR A 85 6.03 14.14 16.04
N ARG A 86 4.75 14.24 16.46
CA ARG A 86 3.59 13.82 15.66
C ARG A 86 3.57 14.42 14.27
N SER A 87 3.76 15.74 14.15
CA SER A 87 3.74 16.40 12.83
C SER A 87 4.81 15.80 11.92
N LYS A 88 6.04 15.64 12.41
CA LYS A 88 7.17 15.09 11.63
C LYS A 88 6.93 13.65 11.19
N ALA A 89 6.29 12.84 12.02
CA ALA A 89 5.92 11.48 11.66
C ALA A 89 4.83 11.45 10.58
N LEU A 90 3.85 12.35 10.63
CA LEU A 90 2.85 12.51 9.58
C LEU A 90 3.47 13.02 8.28
N ASP A 91 4.42 13.95 8.37
CA ASP A 91 5.17 14.47 7.21
C ASP A 91 6.03 13.36 6.59
N PHE A 92 6.61 12.44 7.39
CA PHE A 92 7.27 11.23 6.89
C PHE A 92 6.31 10.32 6.13
N PHE A 93 5.10 10.08 6.64
CA PHE A 93 4.10 9.28 5.93
C PHE A 93 3.70 9.94 4.61
N GLN A 94 3.40 11.24 4.62
CA GLN A 94 3.11 12.00 3.40
C GLN A 94 4.24 11.88 2.38
N ALA A 95 5.48 12.21 2.76
CA ALA A 95 6.62 12.15 1.86
C ALA A 95 6.84 10.74 1.28
N THR A 96 6.67 9.70 2.12
CA THR A 96 6.76 8.31 1.67
C THR A 96 5.72 7.98 0.61
N LEU A 97 4.47 8.41 0.80
CA LEU A 97 3.37 8.17 -0.14
C LEU A 97 3.58 8.96 -1.45
N SER A 98 3.90 10.25 -1.36
CA SER A 98 4.12 11.11 -2.53
C SER A 98 5.25 10.59 -3.41
N LEU A 99 6.39 10.20 -2.81
CA LEU A 99 7.53 9.63 -3.55
C LEU A 99 7.18 8.29 -4.20
N ASN A 100 6.25 7.53 -3.61
CA ASN A 100 5.81 6.23 -4.10
C ASN A 100 4.55 6.25 -4.97
N SER A 101 3.99 7.43 -5.27
CA SER A 101 2.82 7.58 -6.17
C SER A 101 3.00 6.85 -7.52
N ARG A 102 4.21 6.90 -8.08
CA ARG A 102 4.59 6.22 -9.33
C ARG A 102 4.48 4.69 -9.28
N ARG A 103 4.36 4.08 -8.09
CA ARG A 103 4.09 2.65 -7.95
C ARG A 103 2.76 2.26 -8.59
N ALA A 104 1.78 3.16 -8.60
CA ALA A 104 0.46 2.91 -9.17
C ALA A 104 0.47 2.81 -10.70
N ASN A 105 1.48 3.39 -11.38
CA ASN A 105 1.59 3.38 -12.84
C ASN A 105 1.61 1.96 -13.43
N LEU A 106 1.06 1.82 -14.64
CA LEU A 106 1.03 0.57 -15.38
C LEU A 106 2.43 -0.01 -15.62
N HIS A 107 3.39 0.86 -15.95
CA HIS A 107 4.80 0.51 -16.14
C HIS A 107 5.62 1.25 -15.09
N VAL A 108 5.88 0.59 -13.97
CA VAL A 108 6.70 1.14 -12.89
C VAL A 108 8.16 0.73 -13.09
N ASP A 109 9.07 1.71 -13.02
CA ASP A 109 10.48 1.42 -12.81
C ASP A 109 10.71 1.14 -11.32
N ARG A 110 11.05 -0.11 -10.99
CA ARG A 110 11.23 -0.57 -9.60
C ARG A 110 12.49 0.00 -8.94
N HIS A 111 13.42 0.58 -9.70
CA HIS A 111 14.64 1.20 -9.17
C HIS A 111 14.44 2.63 -8.68
N VAL A 112 13.25 3.22 -8.89
CA VAL A 112 12.96 4.60 -8.47
C VAL A 112 11.81 4.68 -7.46
N VAL A 113 11.33 3.54 -6.98
CA VAL A 113 10.29 3.39 -5.96
C VAL A 113 10.79 2.54 -4.81
N SER A 114 10.16 2.66 -3.64
CA SER A 114 10.47 1.80 -2.49
C SER A 114 10.13 0.34 -2.80
N SER A 115 10.78 -0.60 -2.13
CA SER A 115 10.55 -2.03 -2.36
C SER A 115 9.18 -2.52 -1.86
N ASP A 116 8.73 -3.69 -2.33
CA ASP A 116 7.44 -4.26 -1.96
C ASP A 116 7.42 -4.63 -0.46
N GLY A 117 8.51 -5.19 0.05
CA GLY A 117 8.67 -5.46 1.48
C GLY A 117 8.55 -4.22 2.36
N PHE A 118 9.18 -3.11 1.96
CA PHE A 118 9.08 -1.83 2.68
C PHE A 118 7.64 -1.31 2.74
N MET A 119 6.97 -1.27 1.58
CA MET A 119 5.60 -0.78 1.47
C MET A 119 4.60 -1.66 2.22
N LEU A 120 4.81 -2.99 2.22
CA LEU A 120 3.97 -3.90 3.00
C LEU A 120 4.14 -3.68 4.50
N ASN A 121 5.38 -3.59 4.98
CA ASN A 121 5.65 -3.32 6.39
C ASN A 121 5.05 -1.99 6.85
N LEU A 122 5.22 -0.93 6.07
CA LEU A 122 4.60 0.37 6.34
C LEU A 122 3.07 0.26 6.39
N SER A 123 2.46 -0.41 5.41
CA SER A 123 1.01 -0.59 5.36
C SER A 123 0.48 -1.33 6.59
N VAL A 124 1.15 -2.39 7.06
CA VAL A 124 0.75 -3.13 8.26
C VAL A 124 0.80 -2.24 9.49
N VAL A 125 1.88 -1.46 9.65
CA VAL A 125 2.02 -0.55 10.79
C VAL A 125 0.95 0.54 10.76
N MET A 126 0.70 1.16 9.60
CA MET A 126 -0.31 2.20 9.45
C MET A 126 -1.74 1.67 9.69
N GLN A 127 -2.03 0.44 9.26
CA GLN A 127 -3.30 -0.23 9.57
C GLN A 127 -3.46 -0.50 11.08
N LYS A 128 -2.40 -0.97 11.77
CA LYS A 128 -2.41 -1.13 13.23
C LYS A 128 -2.60 0.21 13.95
N LEU A 129 -2.05 1.32 13.44
CA LEU A 129 -2.31 2.68 13.95
C LEU A 129 -3.79 3.11 13.78
N CYS A 130 -4.49 2.52 12.81
CA CYS A 130 -5.91 2.79 12.57
C CYS A 130 -6.87 1.91 13.39
N ASP A 131 -6.39 0.90 14.14
CA ASP A 131 -7.25 -0.08 14.84
C ASP A 131 -8.29 0.57 15.78
N LYS A 132 -7.95 1.70 16.40
CA LYS A 132 -8.86 2.45 17.30
C LYS A 132 -9.60 3.59 16.61
N ILE A 133 -9.40 3.79 15.32
CA ILE A 133 -10.07 4.84 14.55
C ILE A 133 -11.40 4.30 14.04
N LYS A 134 -12.50 4.83 14.57
CA LYS A 134 -13.84 4.58 14.04
C LYS A 134 -14.03 5.41 12.76
N PRO A 135 -14.72 4.87 11.74
CA PRO A 135 -15.06 5.63 10.52
C PRO A 135 -15.73 6.98 10.78
N SER A 136 -16.57 7.09 11.82
CA SER A 136 -17.23 8.36 12.20
C SER A 136 -16.30 9.43 12.77
N MET A 137 -15.03 9.10 13.08
CA MET A 137 -14.02 10.07 13.53
C MET A 137 -13.25 10.71 12.36
N VAL A 138 -13.47 10.26 11.14
CA VAL A 138 -12.81 10.77 9.93
C VAL A 138 -13.65 11.91 9.37
N ASP A 139 -13.06 13.11 9.23
CA ASP A 139 -13.73 14.29 8.67
C ASP A 139 -14.17 14.04 7.22
N PRO A 140 -15.50 14.05 6.93
CA PRO A 140 -16.04 13.85 5.58
C PRO A 140 -15.53 14.87 4.55
N HIS A 141 -15.18 16.08 5.00
CA HIS A 141 -14.78 17.18 4.13
C HIS A 141 -13.27 17.28 3.93
N TYR A 142 -12.48 16.35 4.50
CA TYR A 142 -11.03 16.42 4.46
C TYR A 142 -10.46 16.46 3.04
N LEU A 143 -11.07 15.72 2.10
CA LEU A 143 -10.64 15.66 0.69
C LEU A 143 -10.81 17.00 -0.06
N TYR A 144 -11.60 17.92 0.48
CA TYR A 144 -11.73 19.28 -0.05
C TYR A 144 -10.72 20.25 0.59
N ARG A 145 -10.01 19.87 1.66
CA ARG A 145 -9.12 20.81 2.36
C ARG A 145 -7.85 21.08 1.52
N PRO A 146 -7.49 22.35 1.29
CA PRO A 146 -6.29 22.71 0.53
C PRO A 146 -5.00 22.31 1.26
N ASN A 147 -5.02 22.26 2.59
CA ASN A 147 -3.86 21.89 3.43
C ASN A 147 -3.83 20.38 3.76
N SER A 148 -4.43 19.54 2.93
CA SER A 148 -4.42 18.09 3.10
C SER A 148 -3.01 17.53 2.85
N ARG A 149 -2.50 16.71 3.79
CA ARG A 149 -1.29 15.90 3.58
C ARG A 149 -1.47 14.78 2.57
N LEU A 150 -2.72 14.45 2.23
CA LEU A 150 -3.01 13.49 1.18
C LEU A 150 -2.89 14.22 -0.17
N GLU A 151 -1.70 14.17 -0.76
CA GLU A 151 -1.45 14.67 -2.11
C GLU A 151 -2.05 13.70 -3.13
N LEU A 152 -3.25 14.03 -3.61
CA LEU A 152 -3.85 13.39 -4.77
C LEU A 152 -3.33 14.08 -6.03
N THR A 153 -2.80 13.31 -6.98
CA THR A 153 -2.35 13.87 -8.25
C THR A 153 -3.52 14.50 -9.00
N SER A 154 -3.26 15.52 -9.82
CA SER A 154 -4.32 16.16 -10.62
C SER A 154 -4.99 15.19 -11.62
N SER A 155 -4.34 14.07 -11.90
CA SER A 155 -4.85 12.98 -12.74
C SER A 155 -5.72 11.97 -11.99
N GLU A 156 -5.78 11.99 -10.66
CA GLU A 156 -6.64 11.06 -9.93
C GLU A 156 -8.10 11.28 -10.28
N THR A 157 -8.76 10.20 -10.70
CA THR A 157 -10.19 10.16 -10.96
C THR A 157 -10.96 10.10 -9.65
N ARG A 158 -12.14 10.71 -9.63
CA ARG A 158 -13.04 10.77 -8.47
C ARG A 158 -14.38 10.17 -8.88
N ILE A 159 -15.06 9.51 -7.94
CA ILE A 159 -16.27 8.70 -8.20
C ILE A 159 -17.30 9.43 -9.08
N CYS A 160 -17.63 10.68 -8.76
CA CYS A 160 -18.64 11.44 -9.50
C CYS A 160 -18.36 12.95 -9.43
N CYS A 161 -17.10 13.35 -9.58
CA CYS A 161 -16.67 14.72 -9.34
C CYS A 161 -15.73 15.22 -10.44
N SER A 162 -16.24 16.13 -11.28
CA SER A 162 -15.42 16.82 -12.27
C SER A 162 -14.51 17.86 -11.62
N SER A 163 -13.39 18.21 -12.26
CA SER A 163 -12.46 19.22 -11.73
C SER A 163 -13.13 20.58 -11.48
N LYS A 164 -14.07 20.99 -12.35
CA LYS A 164 -14.84 22.23 -12.16
C LYS A 164 -15.79 22.13 -10.96
N TRP A 165 -16.53 21.03 -10.86
CA TRP A 165 -17.44 20.82 -9.75
C TRP A 165 -16.69 20.71 -8.41
N PHE A 166 -15.48 20.14 -8.41
CA PHE A 166 -14.58 20.13 -7.26
C PHE A 166 -14.24 21.55 -6.80
N THR A 167 -13.74 22.40 -7.70
CA THR A 167 -13.34 23.77 -7.37
C THR A 167 -14.51 24.62 -6.91
N ASP A 168 -15.68 24.48 -7.55
CA ASP A 168 -16.89 25.20 -7.19
C ASP A 168 -17.37 24.79 -5.77
N THR A 169 -17.38 23.49 -5.49
CA THR A 169 -17.77 22.95 -4.18
C THR A 169 -16.78 23.33 -3.09
N GLN A 170 -15.47 23.25 -3.36
CA GLN A 170 -14.42 23.65 -2.44
C GLN A 170 -14.58 25.11 -2.02
N SER A 171 -14.77 26.03 -2.98
CA SER A 171 -14.98 27.46 -2.69
C SER A 171 -16.23 27.73 -1.86
N GLN A 172 -17.32 26.99 -2.11
CA GLN A 172 -18.54 27.09 -1.31
C GLN A 172 -18.32 26.63 0.15
N LEU A 173 -17.61 25.51 0.35
CA LEU A 173 -17.30 24.98 1.68
C LEU A 173 -16.34 25.91 2.45
N GLU A 174 -15.38 26.53 1.76
CA GLU A 174 -14.49 27.56 2.33
C GLU A 174 -15.27 28.79 2.77
N THR A 175 -16.16 29.31 1.91
CA THR A 175 -16.99 30.49 2.21
C THR A 175 -17.91 30.25 3.42
N ARG A 176 -18.40 29.01 3.58
CA ARG A 176 -19.21 28.59 4.73
C ARG A 176 -18.38 28.32 6.00
N GLY A 177 -17.06 28.39 5.93
CA GLY A 177 -16.17 28.09 7.04
C GLY A 177 -16.07 26.61 7.42
N VAL A 178 -16.62 25.69 6.61
CA VAL A 178 -16.61 24.24 6.89
C VAL A 178 -15.18 23.69 6.85
N LEU A 179 -14.36 24.21 5.93
CA LEU A 179 -12.96 23.80 5.79
C LEU A 179 -12.01 24.54 6.75
N SER A 180 -12.54 25.33 7.68
CA SER A 180 -11.73 25.99 8.72
C SER A 180 -11.35 25.00 9.84
N GLY A 181 -10.36 25.37 10.66
CA GLY A 181 -9.94 24.59 11.82
C GLY A 181 -8.79 23.62 11.57
N GLN A 182 -8.29 23.03 12.67
CA GLN A 182 -7.19 22.07 12.64
C GLN A 182 -7.69 20.68 12.25
N VAL A 183 -6.94 20.02 11.38
CA VAL A 183 -7.18 18.63 11.00
C VAL A 183 -6.82 17.73 12.18
N LYS A 184 -7.68 16.74 12.46
CA LYS A 184 -7.47 15.77 13.54
C LYS A 184 -6.64 14.59 13.05
N PHE A 185 -5.75 14.10 13.90
CA PHE A 185 -4.91 12.91 13.63
C PHE A 185 -5.68 11.70 13.08
N PRO A 186 -6.86 11.30 13.62
CA PRO A 186 -7.57 10.13 13.10
C PRO A 186 -7.94 10.25 11.63
N THR A 187 -8.27 11.45 11.16
CA THR A 187 -8.59 11.71 9.75
C THR A 187 -7.37 11.51 8.86
N GLU A 188 -6.25 12.16 9.19
CA GLU A 188 -5.03 12.07 8.38
C GLU A 188 -4.47 10.65 8.38
N CYS A 189 -4.40 10.02 9.56
CA CYS A 189 -3.89 8.66 9.71
C CYS A 189 -4.71 7.67 8.88
N PHE A 190 -6.06 7.74 8.97
CA PHE A 190 -6.93 6.84 8.23
C PHE A 190 -6.78 7.01 6.72
N LEU A 191 -6.89 8.23 6.21
CA LEU A 191 -6.87 8.48 4.76
C LEU A 191 -5.49 8.28 4.13
N MET A 192 -4.39 8.61 4.83
CA MET A 192 -3.06 8.22 4.39
C MET A 192 -2.85 6.70 4.43
N THR A 193 -3.47 5.99 5.39
CA THR A 193 -3.43 4.52 5.42
C THR A 193 -4.16 3.93 4.22
N VAL A 194 -5.30 4.49 3.79
CA VAL A 194 -5.98 4.06 2.55
C VAL A 194 -5.05 4.17 1.35
N HIS A 195 -4.39 5.33 1.19
CA HIS A 195 -3.43 5.54 0.10
C HIS A 195 -2.23 4.58 0.19
N CYS A 196 -1.69 4.34 1.39
CA CYS A 196 -0.63 3.37 1.61
C CYS A 196 -1.06 1.96 1.20
N VAL A 197 -2.25 1.52 1.62
CA VAL A 197 -2.81 0.20 1.28
C VAL A 197 -2.99 0.06 -0.23
N HIS A 198 -3.46 1.11 -0.93
CA HIS A 198 -3.52 1.12 -2.40
C HIS A 198 -2.12 0.97 -3.05
N LEU A 199 -1.16 1.82 -2.67
CA LEU A 199 0.20 1.78 -3.22
C LEU A 199 0.95 0.49 -2.88
N THR A 200 0.51 -0.25 -1.87
CA THR A 200 1.05 -1.55 -1.48
C THR A 200 0.34 -2.69 -2.21
N TRP A 201 -0.96 -2.90 -1.95
CA TRP A 201 -1.67 -4.11 -2.36
C TRP A 201 -1.98 -4.14 -3.85
N THR A 202 -2.52 -3.06 -4.41
CA THR A 202 -2.82 -2.99 -5.85
C THR A 202 -1.55 -3.25 -6.67
N THR A 203 -0.42 -2.68 -6.23
CA THR A 203 0.86 -2.79 -6.94
C THR A 203 1.56 -4.14 -6.71
N ALA A 204 1.47 -4.73 -5.51
CA ALA A 204 2.01 -6.05 -5.20
C ALA A 204 1.24 -7.17 -5.91
N ILE A 205 -0.10 -7.09 -5.93
CA ILE A 205 -0.96 -8.05 -6.66
C ILE A 205 -0.65 -7.99 -8.16
N ARG A 206 -0.55 -6.78 -8.72
CA ARG A 206 -0.17 -6.59 -10.12
C ARG A 206 1.22 -7.17 -10.41
N HIS A 207 2.20 -6.88 -9.55
CA HIS A 207 3.56 -7.43 -9.69
C HIS A 207 3.56 -8.96 -9.72
N LEU A 208 2.86 -9.61 -8.78
CA LEU A 208 2.78 -11.07 -8.75
C LEU A 208 2.13 -11.63 -10.02
N ARG A 209 1.06 -10.98 -10.50
CA ARG A 209 0.39 -11.38 -11.76
C ARG A 209 1.32 -11.25 -12.97
N GLU A 210 2.11 -10.19 -13.05
CA GLU A 210 3.10 -9.97 -14.11
C GLU A 210 4.20 -11.04 -14.08
N LEU A 211 4.80 -11.30 -12.91
CA LEU A 211 5.81 -12.33 -12.73
C LEU A 211 5.29 -13.72 -13.10
N ARG A 212 4.07 -14.08 -12.67
CA ARG A 212 3.43 -15.36 -13.02
C ARG A 212 3.20 -15.48 -14.53
N ARG A 213 2.73 -14.42 -15.20
CA ARG A 213 2.52 -14.39 -16.66
C ARG A 213 3.83 -14.56 -17.41
N GLU A 214 4.88 -13.85 -17.00
CA GLU A 214 6.19 -13.94 -17.64
C GLU A 214 6.80 -15.34 -17.47
N LEU A 215 6.75 -15.88 -16.26
CA LEU A 215 7.22 -17.23 -15.96
C LEU A 215 6.48 -18.28 -16.81
N TYR A 216 5.16 -18.15 -16.97
CA TYR A 216 4.36 -19.02 -17.83
C TYR A 216 4.82 -18.94 -19.30
N GLN A 217 5.06 -17.73 -19.82
CA GLN A 217 5.53 -17.53 -21.20
C GLN A 217 6.91 -18.17 -21.44
N ILE A 218 7.85 -18.00 -20.51
CA ILE A 218 9.19 -18.60 -20.62
C ILE A 218 9.08 -20.14 -20.60
N ARG A 219 8.31 -20.70 -19.67
CA ARG A 219 8.07 -22.15 -19.59
C ARG A 219 7.46 -22.70 -20.86
N ARG A 220 6.48 -21.99 -21.43
CA ARG A 220 5.85 -22.36 -22.71
C ARG A 220 6.87 -22.38 -23.84
N ASN A 221 7.71 -21.35 -23.97
CA ASN A 221 8.73 -21.27 -25.02
C ASN A 221 9.79 -22.37 -24.90
N LEU A 222 10.22 -22.68 -23.67
CA LEU A 222 11.15 -23.78 -23.39
C LEU A 222 10.54 -25.14 -23.73
N ARG A 223 9.26 -25.37 -23.42
CA ARG A 223 8.54 -26.62 -23.72
C ARG A 223 8.33 -26.84 -25.22
N LEU A 224 8.02 -25.78 -25.96
CA LEU A 224 7.79 -25.88 -27.41
C LEU A 224 9.09 -26.12 -28.20
N GLY A 225 10.27 -25.89 -27.61
CA GLY A 225 11.55 -26.15 -28.25
C GLY A 225 11.87 -25.24 -29.44
N ASN A 226 11.09 -24.18 -29.65
CA ASN A 226 11.19 -23.27 -30.81
C ASN A 226 12.34 -22.25 -30.71
N VAL A 227 13.32 -22.48 -29.83
CA VAL A 227 14.40 -21.52 -29.54
C VAL A 227 15.77 -22.20 -29.67
N PRO A 228 16.78 -21.50 -30.24
CA PRO A 228 18.15 -22.02 -30.32
C PRO A 228 18.72 -22.42 -28.96
N SER A 229 19.66 -23.37 -28.93
CA SER A 229 20.21 -23.93 -27.67
C SER A 229 20.80 -22.89 -26.73
N GLN A 230 21.53 -21.89 -27.26
CA GLN A 230 22.09 -20.78 -26.47
C GLN A 230 20.99 -19.93 -25.82
N VAL A 231 19.92 -19.63 -26.56
CA VAL A 231 18.76 -18.90 -26.05
C VAL A 231 18.01 -19.74 -25.01
N SER A 232 17.88 -21.04 -25.23
CA SER A 232 17.28 -21.97 -24.26
C SER A 232 18.02 -21.97 -22.91
N GLN A 233 19.36 -21.94 -22.92
CA GLN A 233 20.15 -21.87 -21.69
C GLN A 233 19.94 -20.55 -20.94
N GLN A 234 19.90 -19.41 -21.64
CA GLN A 234 19.60 -18.12 -21.04
C GLN A 234 18.19 -18.08 -20.45
N LEU A 235 17.20 -18.61 -21.17
CA LEU A 235 15.81 -18.70 -20.71
C LEU A 235 15.66 -19.57 -19.47
N LYS A 236 16.39 -20.68 -19.34
CA LYS A 236 16.41 -21.50 -18.12
C LYS A 236 16.97 -20.74 -16.91
N GLY A 237 18.01 -19.92 -17.13
CA GLY A 237 18.54 -19.02 -16.10
C GLY A 237 17.50 -18.00 -15.64
N ARG A 238 16.83 -17.34 -16.59
CA ARG A 238 15.76 -16.38 -16.30
C ARG A 238 14.54 -17.03 -15.63
N GLU A 239 14.15 -18.24 -16.06
CA GLU A 239 13.09 -19.03 -15.43
C GLU A 239 13.39 -19.26 -13.95
N SER A 240 14.62 -19.67 -13.61
CA SER A 240 15.00 -19.91 -12.22
C SER A 240 14.91 -18.64 -11.36
N VAL A 241 15.34 -17.50 -11.89
CA VAL A 241 15.25 -16.21 -11.19
C VAL A 241 13.79 -15.79 -11.00
N LEU A 242 12.97 -15.85 -12.05
CA LEU A 242 11.55 -15.50 -11.98
C LEU A 242 10.78 -16.42 -11.03
N GLN A 243 11.07 -17.73 -11.03
CA GLN A 243 10.43 -18.65 -10.09
C GLN A 243 10.73 -18.27 -8.64
N LYS A 244 11.99 -17.90 -8.32
CA LYS A 244 12.33 -17.42 -6.98
C LYS A 244 11.60 -16.11 -6.64
N MET A 245 11.49 -15.18 -7.58
CA MET A 245 10.73 -13.93 -7.39
C MET A 245 9.24 -14.19 -7.13
N VAL A 246 8.62 -15.08 -7.91
CA VAL A 246 7.22 -15.50 -7.71
C VAL A 246 7.04 -16.10 -6.33
N THR A 247 7.84 -17.09 -5.96
CA THR A 247 7.75 -17.77 -4.66
C THR A 247 7.96 -16.80 -3.49
N ASN A 248 8.89 -15.86 -3.61
CA ASN A 248 9.10 -14.82 -2.60
C ASN A 248 7.87 -13.92 -2.46
N MET A 249 7.35 -13.41 -3.57
CA MET A 249 6.15 -12.56 -3.55
C MET A 249 4.96 -13.32 -2.96
N GLU A 250 4.77 -14.58 -3.33
CA GLU A 250 3.73 -15.45 -2.77
C GLU A 250 3.91 -15.61 -1.25
N GLY A 251 5.12 -15.92 -0.76
CA GLY A 251 5.41 -15.96 0.67
C GLY A 251 5.11 -14.64 1.40
N LEU A 252 5.31 -13.49 0.73
CA LEU A 252 5.05 -12.18 1.29
C LEU A 252 3.57 -11.86 1.47
N ILE A 253 2.76 -12.16 0.44
CA ILE A 253 1.39 -11.63 0.33
C ILE A 253 0.31 -12.71 0.44
N LEU A 254 0.66 -13.99 0.38
CA LEU A 254 -0.28 -15.12 0.48
C LEU A 254 -0.13 -15.91 1.77
N GLU A 255 1.10 -16.14 2.22
CA GLU A 255 1.35 -17.01 3.38
C GLU A 255 1.19 -16.27 4.72
N ASP A 256 1.27 -14.93 4.70
CA ASP A 256 1.09 -14.10 5.89
C ASP A 256 -0.40 -13.80 6.17
N THR A 257 -1.04 -14.78 6.80
CA THR A 257 -2.46 -14.72 7.16
C THR A 257 -2.79 -13.59 8.15
N GLU A 258 -1.85 -13.18 9.02
CA GLU A 258 -2.04 -12.04 9.92
C GLU A 258 -2.16 -10.74 9.10
N THR A 259 -1.25 -10.53 8.14
CA THR A 259 -1.27 -9.35 7.28
C THR A 259 -2.49 -9.32 6.36
N LEU A 260 -2.90 -10.47 5.82
CA LEU A 260 -4.15 -10.59 5.05
C LEU A 260 -5.39 -10.26 5.89
N GLY A 261 -5.49 -10.83 7.10
CA GLY A 261 -6.61 -10.59 8.01
C GLY A 261 -6.69 -9.13 8.48
N LEU A 262 -5.54 -8.52 8.78
CA LEU A 262 -5.45 -7.10 9.11
C LEU A 262 -5.91 -6.22 7.95
N THR A 263 -5.47 -6.54 6.73
CA THR A 263 -5.86 -5.81 5.51
C THR A 263 -7.35 -5.94 5.22
N MET A 264 -7.90 -7.16 5.32
CA MET A 264 -9.34 -7.37 5.21
C MET A 264 -10.11 -6.53 6.24
N THR A 265 -9.66 -6.52 7.49
CA THR A 265 -10.30 -5.74 8.57
C THR A 265 -10.27 -4.24 8.27
N PHE A 266 -9.14 -3.72 7.82
CA PHE A 266 -9.03 -2.31 7.45
C PHE A 266 -9.89 -1.94 6.23
N LEU A 267 -9.93 -2.79 5.19
CA LEU A 267 -10.77 -2.55 4.02
C LEU A 267 -12.27 -2.60 4.34
N CYS A 268 -12.70 -3.43 5.30
CA CYS A 268 -14.06 -3.38 5.84
C CYS A 268 -14.36 -2.03 6.54
N GLN A 269 -13.38 -1.45 7.25
CA GLN A 269 -13.54 -0.12 7.84
C GLN A 269 -13.61 0.97 6.75
N LEU A 270 -12.82 0.85 5.68
CA LEU A 270 -12.90 1.73 4.51
C LEU A 270 -14.27 1.64 3.83
N ALA A 271 -14.77 0.43 3.59
CA ALA A 271 -16.11 0.21 3.03
C ALA A 271 -17.19 0.87 3.92
N ARG A 272 -17.09 0.71 5.25
CA ARG A 272 -18.00 1.37 6.19
C ARG A 272 -17.88 2.89 6.12
N TRP A 273 -16.67 3.44 6.02
CA TRP A 273 -16.46 4.88 5.86
C TRP A 273 -17.10 5.41 4.56
N LEU A 274 -16.95 4.68 3.45
CA LEU A 274 -17.58 5.01 2.17
C LEU A 274 -19.11 5.00 2.26
N CYS A 275 -19.69 4.01 2.96
CA CYS A 275 -21.12 3.97 3.23
C CYS A 275 -21.59 5.20 4.02
N LEU A 276 -20.81 5.69 4.99
CA LEU A 276 -21.14 6.93 5.71
C LEU A 276 -21.07 8.16 4.80
N GLN A 277 -20.10 8.22 3.87
CA GLN A 277 -20.05 9.33 2.90
C GLN A 277 -21.27 9.33 1.97
N LEU A 278 -21.78 8.13 1.62
CA LEU A 278 -22.98 7.97 0.81
C LEU A 278 -24.28 8.23 1.57
N ALA A 279 -24.30 7.98 2.89
CA ALA A 279 -25.46 8.22 3.74
C ALA A 279 -25.62 9.72 4.07
N GLY A 280 -24.51 10.42 4.23
CA GLY A 280 -24.46 11.81 4.70
C GLY A 280 -24.01 11.94 6.16
N PRO A 281 -23.76 13.17 6.64
CA PRO A 281 -23.08 13.43 7.92
C PRO A 281 -23.83 13.00 9.19
N ASP A 282 -25.14 12.75 9.11
CA ASP A 282 -26.00 12.45 10.27
C ASP A 282 -26.57 11.01 10.27
N GLU A 283 -26.24 10.20 9.26
CA GLU A 283 -26.82 8.87 9.05
C GLU A 283 -25.79 7.76 9.34
N GLU A 284 -26.21 6.70 10.04
CA GLU A 284 -25.32 5.56 10.36
C GLU A 284 -25.11 4.61 9.18
N SER A 285 -26.00 4.66 8.18
CA SER A 285 -25.99 3.82 6.98
C SER A 285 -26.86 4.43 5.87
N PRO A 286 -26.55 4.21 4.59
CA PRO A 286 -27.37 4.71 3.51
C PRO A 286 -28.73 4.02 3.49
N SER A 287 -29.80 4.80 3.31
CA SER A 287 -31.15 4.27 3.10
C SER A 287 -31.36 3.87 1.64
N LEU A 288 -32.15 2.81 1.41
CA LEU A 288 -32.50 2.35 0.07
C LEU A 288 -33.99 2.64 -0.23
N PRO A 289 -34.34 3.11 -1.43
CA PRO A 289 -33.45 3.42 -2.57
C PRO A 289 -32.57 4.65 -2.31
N LEU A 290 -31.38 4.67 -2.93
CA LEU A 290 -30.46 5.81 -2.81
C LEU A 290 -31.08 7.08 -3.42
N PRO A 291 -30.71 8.28 -2.91
CA PRO A 291 -31.15 9.54 -3.49
C PRO A 291 -30.64 9.72 -4.92
N GLU A 292 -31.41 10.42 -5.77
CA GLU A 292 -31.00 10.72 -7.15
C GLU A 292 -29.75 11.60 -7.21
N SER A 293 -29.56 12.49 -6.24
CA SER A 293 -28.38 13.34 -6.12
C SER A 293 -27.29 12.67 -5.29
N VAL A 294 -26.08 12.54 -5.84
CA VAL A 294 -24.91 12.01 -5.13
C VAL A 294 -24.45 13.01 -4.06
N PRO A 295 -24.25 12.58 -2.79
CA PRO A 295 -23.72 13.44 -1.73
C PRO A 295 -22.34 14.00 -2.09
N VAL A 296 -22.08 15.24 -1.65
CA VAL A 296 -20.85 15.94 -2.03
C VAL A 296 -19.60 15.26 -1.46
N GLU A 297 -19.75 14.67 -0.29
CA GLU A 297 -18.70 13.96 0.45
C GLU A 297 -18.33 12.64 -0.24
N PHE A 298 -19.30 11.94 -0.84
CA PHE A 298 -19.05 10.72 -1.59
C PHE A 298 -18.49 10.98 -2.99
N ALA A 299 -19.00 12.01 -3.68
CA ALA A 299 -18.65 12.26 -5.08
C ALA A 299 -17.15 12.58 -5.27
N VAL A 300 -16.52 13.23 -4.28
CA VAL A 300 -15.10 13.64 -4.33
C VAL A 300 -14.12 12.52 -4.04
N VAL A 301 -14.58 11.41 -3.49
CA VAL A 301 -13.72 10.29 -3.10
C VAL A 301 -12.93 9.80 -4.33
N PRO A 302 -11.61 9.59 -4.22
CA PRO A 302 -10.83 9.01 -5.30
C PRO A 302 -11.32 7.61 -5.65
N GLU A 303 -11.41 7.27 -6.94
CA GLU A 303 -11.92 5.96 -7.37
C GLU A 303 -11.11 4.79 -6.78
N PHE A 304 -9.80 4.97 -6.62
CA PHE A 304 -8.93 3.93 -6.08
C PHE A 304 -9.29 3.47 -4.66
N PHE A 305 -10.06 4.27 -3.89
CA PHE A 305 -10.57 3.86 -2.57
C PHE A 305 -11.54 2.67 -2.69
N LEU A 306 -12.33 2.63 -3.76
CA LEU A 306 -13.21 1.50 -4.08
C LEU A 306 -12.43 0.38 -4.78
N GLU A 307 -11.55 0.73 -5.71
CA GLU A 307 -10.76 -0.25 -6.46
C GLU A 307 -9.91 -1.12 -5.54
N VAL A 308 -9.25 -0.54 -4.54
CA VAL A 308 -8.40 -1.31 -3.61
C VAL A 308 -9.20 -2.35 -2.82
N ILE A 309 -10.46 -2.08 -2.49
CA ILE A 309 -11.34 -3.06 -1.85
C ILE A 309 -11.63 -4.20 -2.83
N ALA A 310 -12.07 -3.87 -4.05
CA ALA A 310 -12.44 -4.86 -5.06
C ALA A 310 -11.24 -5.73 -5.47
N ASP A 311 -10.10 -5.11 -5.76
CA ASP A 311 -8.86 -5.79 -6.15
C ASP A 311 -8.40 -6.78 -5.09
N PHE A 312 -8.42 -6.37 -3.81
CA PHE A 312 -8.03 -7.22 -2.71
C PHE A 312 -9.00 -8.39 -2.50
N LEU A 313 -10.32 -8.14 -2.56
CA LEU A 313 -11.32 -9.21 -2.43
C LEU A 313 -11.23 -10.22 -3.57
N ILE A 314 -11.08 -9.76 -4.82
CA ILE A 314 -10.88 -10.64 -5.99
C ILE A 314 -9.60 -11.44 -5.80
N PHE A 315 -8.52 -10.79 -5.37
CA PHE A 315 -7.25 -11.46 -5.13
C PHE A 315 -7.38 -12.55 -4.06
N ALA A 316 -7.98 -12.24 -2.90
CA ALA A 316 -8.18 -13.17 -1.80
C ALA A 316 -9.07 -14.36 -2.21
N ALA A 317 -10.21 -14.09 -2.85
CA ALA A 317 -11.11 -15.13 -3.34
C ALA A 317 -10.42 -16.08 -4.34
N GLN A 318 -9.59 -15.54 -5.24
CA GLN A 318 -8.83 -16.36 -6.19
C GLN A 318 -7.84 -17.32 -5.54
N GLN A 319 -7.45 -17.12 -4.28
CA GLN A 319 -6.53 -18.04 -3.59
C GLN A 319 -7.26 -19.19 -2.91
N GLU A 320 -8.48 -18.97 -2.41
CA GLU A 320 -9.30 -20.02 -1.79
C GLU A 320 -9.70 -21.14 -2.77
N PHE A 321 -9.78 -20.85 -4.08
CA PHE A 321 -10.09 -21.84 -5.12
C PHE A 321 -8.86 -22.60 -5.67
N VAL A 322 -7.65 -22.35 -5.13
CA VAL A 322 -6.40 -22.97 -5.59
C VAL A 322 -5.82 -23.96 -4.56
N VAL A 323 -6.50 -24.14 -3.42
CA VAL A 323 -6.19 -25.16 -2.40
C VAL A 323 -7.11 -26.36 -2.56
#